data_AF-A0A0F9JEW5-F1
#
_entry.id   AF-A0A0F9JEW5-F1
#
_cell.length_a   1.000
_cell.length_b   1.000
_cell.length_c   1.000
_cell.angle_alpha   90.00
_cell.angle_beta   90.00
_cell.angle_gamma   90.00
#
_symmetry.space_group_name_H-M   'P 1'
#
loop_
_entity.id
_entity.type
_entity.pdbx_description
1 polymer ?
#
loop_
_entity_poly.entity_id
_entity_poly.type
_entity_poly.pdbx_seq_one_letter_code
_entity_poly.pdbx_strand_id
1 'polypeptide(L)'
;LLTCSIKNMFGTVILGNKSRIHFMFPNNVLFNAALADVYSVSQPQLTIIDGYYCQEGNGPTAGDVVKLDLVIAGYDPVALDTVVCNIIGFDTKEVLHIAKAEQKGLGSSDITKQKFLGESLLSVKRNFKKPKNQIYIFQLFKFLYEQVIKRVFIQVIEFDLSKCKLCAICWKNCPAQALSPPKELKRGYAPEWDKESCIKCYCCAEFCPHEAINFRINKRKIFLKFFILALILGISQISLFLMLSLANI
;
A
#
# COMPACT_ATOMS: atom_id res chain seq x y z
N LEU A 1 4.12 -9.02 -2.22
CA LEU A 1 3.97 -10.05 -3.26
C LEU A 1 2.83 -10.99 -2.93
N LEU A 2 2.81 -11.58 -1.73
CA LEU A 2 1.71 -12.44 -1.27
C LEU A 2 0.80 -11.72 -0.25
N THR A 3 -0.49 -12.10 -0.20
CA THR A 3 -1.41 -11.74 0.89
C THR A 3 -2.13 -13.01 1.36
N CYS A 4 -1.56 -13.65 2.38
CA CYS A 4 -2.11 -14.83 3.04
C CYS A 4 -1.95 -14.65 4.56
N SER A 5 -1.48 -15.66 5.28
CA SER A 5 -1.50 -15.78 6.73
C SER A 5 -0.84 -14.61 7.45
N ILE A 6 0.45 -14.35 7.19
CA ILE A 6 1.22 -13.36 7.96
C ILE A 6 0.70 -11.94 7.69
N LYS A 7 0.47 -11.61 6.42
CA LYS A 7 -0.05 -10.29 6.05
C LYS A 7 -1.50 -10.10 6.50
N ASN A 8 -2.30 -11.17 6.61
CA ASN A 8 -3.66 -11.10 7.16
C ASN A 8 -3.66 -10.67 8.63
N MET A 9 -2.61 -10.98 9.39
CA MET A 9 -2.47 -10.48 10.77
C MET A 9 -2.30 -8.97 10.86
N PHE A 10 -1.96 -8.28 9.77
CA PHE A 10 -2.08 -6.81 9.72
C PHE A 10 -3.52 -6.34 9.97
N GLY A 11 -4.51 -7.21 9.76
CA GLY A 11 -5.90 -7.04 10.11
C GLY A 11 -6.14 -6.68 11.57
N THR A 12 -5.30 -7.17 12.49
CA THR A 12 -5.44 -6.98 13.94
C THR A 12 -4.97 -5.61 14.42
N VAL A 13 -4.26 -4.87 13.57
CA VAL A 13 -3.90 -3.47 13.84
C VAL A 13 -5.15 -2.61 13.82
N ILE A 14 -5.42 -1.92 14.92
CA ILE A 14 -6.66 -1.18 15.13
C ILE A 14 -6.70 0.10 14.29
N LEU A 15 -7.78 0.30 13.52
CA LEU A 15 -8.17 1.58 12.92
C LEU A 15 -7.02 2.25 12.14
N GLY A 16 -6.76 3.53 12.41
CA GLY A 16 -5.85 4.37 11.62
C GLY A 16 -4.37 3.99 11.78
N ASN A 17 -4.07 3.07 12.69
CA ASN A 17 -2.71 2.55 12.88
C ASN A 17 -2.24 1.76 11.66
N LYS A 18 -3.13 1.13 10.87
CA LYS A 18 -2.74 0.48 9.61
C LYS A 18 -2.12 1.49 8.66
N SER A 19 -2.79 2.61 8.46
CA SER A 19 -2.29 3.67 7.58
C SER A 19 -1.06 4.37 8.16
N ARG A 20 -0.98 4.52 9.49
CA ARG A 20 0.22 5.03 10.17
C ARG A 20 1.43 4.14 9.92
N ILE A 21 1.29 2.81 10.02
CA ILE A 21 2.38 1.86 9.78
C ILE A 21 2.83 1.92 8.31
N HIS A 22 1.89 1.95 7.35
CA HIS A 22 2.24 2.16 5.94
C HIS A 22 3.02 3.45 5.70
N PHE A 23 2.72 4.51 6.46
CA PHE A 23 3.44 5.77 6.35
C PHE A 23 4.83 5.75 7.02
N MET A 24 4.94 5.18 8.22
CA MET A 24 6.22 5.10 8.94
C MET A 24 7.22 4.17 8.22
N PHE A 25 6.72 3.16 7.50
CA PHE A 25 7.54 2.17 6.80
C PHE A 25 7.21 2.13 5.30
N PRO A 26 7.53 3.19 4.52
CA PRO A 26 7.23 3.23 3.08
C PRO A 26 8.17 2.32 2.28
N ASN A 27 9.30 1.94 2.87
CA ASN A 27 10.25 1.01 2.29
C ASN A 27 9.71 -0.42 2.38
N ASN A 28 9.75 -1.16 1.27
CA ASN A 28 9.24 -2.53 1.16
C ASN A 28 9.86 -3.47 2.22
N VAL A 29 11.17 -3.38 2.47
CA VAL A 29 11.85 -4.21 3.47
C VAL A 29 11.38 -3.88 4.88
N LEU A 30 11.29 -2.59 5.22
CA LEU A 30 10.83 -2.16 6.54
C LEU A 30 9.36 -2.51 6.77
N PHE A 31 8.52 -2.35 5.76
CA PHE A 31 7.10 -2.72 5.86
C PHE A 31 6.91 -4.22 6.12
N ASN A 32 7.66 -5.08 5.40
CA ASN A 32 7.58 -6.52 5.63
C ASN A 32 8.16 -6.94 6.99
N ALA A 33 9.14 -6.20 7.54
CA ALA A 33 9.60 -6.40 8.91
C ALA A 33 8.49 -6.03 9.92
N ALA A 34 7.80 -4.90 9.71
CA ALA A 34 6.67 -4.50 10.54
C ALA A 34 5.51 -5.50 10.49
N LEU A 35 5.25 -6.14 9.34
CA LEU A 35 4.28 -7.25 9.25
C LEU A 35 4.67 -8.43 10.15
N ALA A 36 5.95 -8.81 10.15
CA ALA A 36 6.46 -9.86 11.02
C ALA A 36 6.39 -9.47 12.51
N ASP A 37 6.57 -8.18 12.85
CA ASP A 37 6.39 -7.66 14.21
C ASP A 37 4.93 -7.71 14.67
N VAL A 38 3.98 -7.37 13.80
CA VAL A 38 2.55 -7.51 14.12
C VAL A 38 2.20 -8.98 14.33
N TYR A 39 2.69 -9.86 13.45
CA TYR A 39 2.47 -11.30 13.57
C TYR A 39 3.06 -11.87 14.86
N SER A 40 4.24 -11.43 15.31
CA SER A 40 4.90 -11.98 16.50
C SER A 40 4.07 -11.84 17.78
N VAL A 41 3.26 -10.78 17.87
CA VAL A 41 2.40 -10.49 19.02
C VAL A 41 1.02 -11.13 18.89
N SER A 42 0.54 -11.33 17.66
CA SER A 42 -0.82 -11.80 17.36
C SER A 42 -0.78 -13.09 16.53
N GLN A 43 -0.26 -14.16 17.11
CA GLN A 43 -0.16 -15.46 16.44
C GLN A 43 -1.48 -16.24 16.56
N PRO A 44 -2.12 -16.62 15.44
CA PRO A 44 -3.31 -17.46 15.48
C PRO A 44 -2.97 -18.90 15.87
N GLN A 45 -3.85 -19.55 16.64
CA GLN A 45 -3.69 -20.97 16.98
C GLN A 45 -3.97 -21.89 15.79
N LEU A 46 -4.85 -21.49 14.88
CA LEU A 46 -5.15 -22.21 13.65
C LEU A 46 -5.37 -21.17 12.54
N THR A 47 -4.75 -21.40 11.39
CA THR A 47 -4.97 -20.58 10.19
C THR A 47 -5.61 -21.43 9.11
N ILE A 48 -6.64 -20.88 8.48
CA ILE A 48 -7.32 -21.46 7.32
C ILE A 48 -7.26 -20.42 6.20
N ILE A 49 -6.74 -20.81 5.05
CA ILE A 49 -6.66 -20.01 3.83
C ILE A 49 -7.70 -20.55 2.86
N ASP A 50 -8.67 -19.71 2.54
CA ASP A 50 -9.62 -19.96 1.46
C ASP A 50 -8.99 -19.57 0.12
N GLY A 51 -8.70 -20.59 -0.70
CA GLY A 51 -8.20 -20.47 -2.05
C GLY A 51 -9.23 -20.89 -3.10
N TYR A 52 -10.54 -20.76 -2.84
CA TYR A 52 -11.55 -21.11 -3.83
C TYR A 52 -11.43 -20.21 -5.08
N TYR A 53 -11.56 -18.89 -4.87
CA TYR A 53 -11.20 -17.86 -5.85
C TYR A 53 -10.06 -17.00 -5.31
N CYS A 54 -9.00 -16.92 -6.10
CA CYS A 54 -7.83 -16.08 -5.83
C CYS A 54 -7.73 -14.96 -6.87
N GLN A 55 -6.74 -14.09 -6.68
CA GLN A 55 -6.41 -13.03 -7.62
C GLN A 55 -4.92 -13.05 -7.96
N GLU A 56 -4.59 -13.04 -9.26
CA GLU A 56 -3.21 -12.94 -9.76
C GLU A 56 -2.94 -11.57 -10.42
N GLY A 57 -1.68 -11.24 -10.65
CA GLY A 57 -1.30 -9.96 -11.24
C GLY A 57 -1.46 -8.79 -10.27
N ASN A 58 -2.07 -7.69 -10.71
CA ASN A 58 -2.12 -6.42 -9.98
C ASN A 58 -3.28 -6.33 -8.96
N GLY A 59 -3.48 -7.40 -8.18
CA GLY A 59 -4.42 -7.40 -7.06
C GLY A 59 -4.00 -6.45 -5.92
N PRO A 60 -4.91 -6.10 -4.99
CA PRO A 60 -6.30 -6.56 -4.92
C PRO A 60 -7.27 -5.80 -5.85
N THR A 61 -6.86 -4.65 -6.40
CA THR A 61 -7.77 -3.76 -7.14
C THR A 61 -7.93 -4.12 -8.62
N ALA A 62 -6.87 -4.60 -9.27
CA ALA A 62 -6.82 -4.73 -10.74
C ALA A 62 -6.14 -6.05 -11.20
N GLY A 63 -6.25 -7.11 -10.40
CA GLY A 63 -5.77 -8.44 -10.76
C GLY A 63 -6.86 -9.32 -11.36
N ASP A 64 -6.44 -10.37 -12.07
CA ASP A 64 -7.32 -11.35 -12.71
C ASP A 64 -7.80 -12.38 -11.69
N VAL A 65 -9.08 -12.73 -11.71
CA VAL A 65 -9.64 -13.79 -10.85
C VAL A 65 -9.18 -15.16 -11.37
N VAL A 66 -8.66 -16.00 -10.47
CA VAL A 66 -8.21 -17.36 -10.76
C VAL A 66 -8.90 -18.31 -9.79
N LYS A 67 -9.62 -19.32 -10.32
CA LYS A 67 -10.15 -20.40 -9.48
C LYS A 67 -9.01 -21.36 -9.12
N LEU A 68 -8.58 -21.39 -7.86
CA LEU A 68 -7.55 -22.32 -7.38
C LEU A 68 -8.18 -23.58 -6.76
N ASP A 69 -9.38 -23.47 -6.18
CA ASP A 69 -10.20 -24.58 -5.66
C ASP A 69 -9.52 -25.37 -4.53
N LEU A 70 -8.85 -24.66 -3.61
CA LEU A 70 -8.14 -25.24 -2.47
C LEU A 70 -8.54 -24.59 -1.16
N VAL A 71 -8.54 -25.40 -0.10
CA VAL A 71 -8.50 -24.91 1.28
C VAL A 71 -7.21 -25.41 1.90
N ILE A 72 -6.43 -24.48 2.48
CA ILE A 72 -5.13 -24.80 3.09
C ILE A 72 -5.24 -24.43 4.56
N ALA A 73 -4.91 -25.36 5.46
CA ALA A 73 -5.02 -25.13 6.89
C ALA A 73 -3.81 -25.67 7.64
N GLY A 74 -3.45 -25.00 8.74
CA GLY A 74 -2.34 -25.42 9.58
C GLY A 74 -2.08 -24.48 10.74
N TYR A 75 -1.06 -24.84 11.52
CA TYR A 75 -0.70 -24.19 12.78
C TYR A 75 0.48 -23.23 12.67
N ASP A 76 1.26 -23.30 11.58
CA ASP A 76 2.42 -22.44 11.31
C ASP A 76 2.14 -21.55 10.09
N PRO A 77 1.78 -20.27 10.30
CA PRO A 77 1.62 -19.26 9.24
C PRO A 77 2.82 -19.08 8.30
N VAL A 78 4.06 -19.24 8.78
CA VAL A 78 5.27 -19.17 7.94
C VAL A 78 5.31 -20.35 6.99
N ALA A 79 5.01 -21.55 7.51
CA ALA A 79 4.91 -22.76 6.69
C ALA A 79 3.76 -22.65 5.67
N LEU A 80 2.58 -22.17 6.09
CA LEU A 80 1.42 -22.01 5.21
C LEU A 80 1.69 -21.02 4.06
N ASP A 81 2.25 -19.85 4.35
CA ASP A 81 2.58 -18.88 3.31
C ASP A 81 3.66 -19.43 2.35
N THR A 82 4.60 -20.23 2.87
CA THR A 82 5.60 -20.96 2.07
C THR A 82 4.96 -22.00 1.16
N VAL A 83 4.02 -22.80 1.67
CA VAL A 83 3.25 -23.78 0.90
C VAL A 83 2.50 -23.06 -0.22
N VAL A 84 1.82 -21.96 0.08
CA VAL A 84 1.12 -21.16 -0.92
C VAL A 84 2.10 -20.66 -1.99
N CYS A 85 3.28 -20.14 -1.62
CA CYS A 85 4.30 -19.74 -2.60
C CYS A 85 4.66 -20.88 -3.57
N ASN A 86 4.86 -22.10 -3.05
CA ASN A 86 5.17 -23.27 -3.87
C ASN A 86 4.01 -23.66 -4.80
N ILE A 87 2.78 -23.63 -4.29
CA ILE A 87 1.56 -23.89 -5.07
C ILE A 87 1.45 -22.89 -6.22
N ILE A 88 1.59 -21.59 -5.92
CA ILE A 88 1.37 -20.51 -6.91
C ILE A 88 2.59 -20.22 -7.79
N GLY A 89 3.71 -20.94 -7.61
CA GLY A 89 4.93 -20.76 -8.38
C GLY A 89 5.74 -19.49 -8.06
N PHE A 90 5.63 -18.98 -6.83
CA PHE A 90 6.43 -17.84 -6.35
C PHE A 90 7.70 -18.33 -5.64
N ASP A 91 8.80 -17.60 -5.80
CA ASP A 91 9.99 -17.82 -4.99
C ASP A 91 9.75 -17.25 -3.58
N THR A 92 9.77 -18.11 -2.57
CA THR A 92 9.61 -17.76 -1.16
C THR A 92 10.59 -16.65 -0.73
N LYS A 93 11.79 -16.59 -1.32
CA LYS A 93 12.79 -15.55 -1.00
C LYS A 93 12.36 -14.15 -1.43
N GLU A 94 11.51 -14.03 -2.44
CA GLU A 94 10.97 -12.73 -2.87
C GLU A 94 9.87 -12.23 -1.91
N VAL A 95 9.24 -13.13 -1.15
CA VAL A 95 8.17 -12.81 -0.20
C VAL A 95 8.77 -12.46 1.16
N LEU A 96 9.25 -11.21 1.26
CA LEU A 96 10.10 -10.76 2.38
C LEU A 96 9.53 -11.00 3.78
N HIS A 97 8.22 -10.93 4.00
CA HIS A 97 7.64 -11.15 5.34
C HIS A 97 7.79 -12.60 5.81
N ILE A 98 7.87 -13.60 4.92
CA ILE A 98 8.16 -14.99 5.28
C ILE A 98 9.58 -15.06 5.88
N ALA A 99 10.57 -14.54 5.15
CA ALA A 99 11.95 -14.52 5.62
C ALA A 99 12.11 -13.71 6.93
N LYS A 100 11.40 -12.58 7.07
CA LYS A 100 11.45 -11.77 8.30
C LYS A 100 10.80 -12.46 9.49
N ALA A 101 9.72 -13.22 9.29
CA ALA A 101 9.09 -13.99 10.33
C ALA A 101 9.94 -15.20 10.76
N GLU A 102 10.54 -15.91 9.80
CA GLU A 102 11.47 -17.02 10.09
C GLU A 102 12.72 -16.54 10.83
N GLN A 103 13.29 -15.39 10.46
CA GLN A 103 14.42 -14.77 11.19
C GLN A 103 14.09 -14.47 12.66
N LYS A 104 12.80 -14.31 13.00
CA LYS A 104 12.31 -14.09 14.37
C LYS A 104 11.93 -15.39 15.09
N GLY A 105 12.10 -16.56 14.45
CA GLY A 105 11.72 -17.86 15.01
C GLY A 105 10.23 -18.09 15.11
N LEU A 106 9.41 -17.43 14.27
CA LEU A 106 7.94 -17.49 14.34
C LEU A 106 7.31 -18.63 13.52
N GLY A 107 8.14 -19.55 13.02
CA GLY A 107 7.77 -20.63 12.11
C GLY A 107 8.90 -20.98 11.17
N SER A 108 8.67 -21.91 10.23
CA SER A 108 9.69 -22.36 9.28
C SER A 108 9.24 -22.31 7.82
N SER A 109 10.13 -21.80 6.96
CA SER A 109 9.97 -21.83 5.49
C SER A 109 10.57 -23.09 4.84
N ASP A 110 11.07 -24.02 5.64
CA ASP A 110 11.62 -25.29 5.17
C ASP A 110 10.49 -26.29 4.89
N ILE A 111 10.20 -26.50 3.61
CA ILE A 111 9.15 -27.41 3.15
C ILE A 111 9.38 -28.86 3.61
N THR A 112 10.64 -29.25 3.83
CA THR A 112 10.99 -30.65 4.18
C THR A 112 10.57 -31.00 5.62
N LYS A 113 10.34 -29.99 6.45
CA LYS A 113 9.86 -30.15 7.83
C LYS A 113 8.34 -30.22 7.94
N GLN A 114 7.61 -30.05 6.82
CA GLN A 114 6.16 -29.95 6.81
C GLN A 114 5.53 -31.31 6.48
N LYS A 115 4.48 -31.66 7.23
CA LYS A 115 3.68 -32.87 6.99
C LYS A 115 2.39 -32.49 6.25
N PHE A 116 2.23 -33.01 5.04
CA PHE A 116 1.01 -32.85 4.26
C PHE A 116 0.03 -33.99 4.54
N LEU A 117 -1.24 -33.65 4.81
CA LEU A 117 -2.32 -34.62 5.05
C LEU A 117 -3.29 -34.74 3.87
N GLY A 118 -3.29 -33.78 2.96
CA GLY A 118 -4.17 -33.73 1.80
C GLY A 118 -3.41 -33.88 0.49
N GLU A 119 -3.82 -33.10 -0.50
CA GLU A 119 -3.21 -33.06 -1.83
C GLU A 119 -1.70 -32.82 -1.80
N SER A 120 -1.00 -33.41 -2.77
CA SER A 120 0.43 -33.16 -2.96
C SER A 120 0.66 -31.78 -3.57
N LEU A 121 1.80 -31.14 -3.26
CA LEU A 121 2.15 -29.84 -3.86
C LEU A 121 2.18 -29.88 -5.39
N LEU A 122 2.56 -31.02 -5.98
CA LEU A 122 2.62 -31.20 -7.43
C LEU A 122 1.22 -31.28 -8.05
N SER A 123 0.26 -31.96 -7.40
CA SER A 123 -1.10 -32.12 -7.94
C SER A 123 -1.88 -30.81 -8.00
N VAL A 124 -1.55 -29.86 -7.12
CA VAL A 124 -2.26 -28.58 -7.00
C VAL A 124 -1.48 -27.38 -7.53
N LYS A 125 -0.29 -27.60 -8.09
CA LYS A 125 0.59 -26.53 -8.56
C LYS A 125 -0.05 -25.75 -9.69
N ARG A 126 0.00 -24.42 -9.59
CA ARG A 126 -0.50 -23.51 -10.60
C ARG A 126 0.32 -22.23 -10.63
N ASN A 127 1.01 -21.94 -11.72
CA ASN A 127 1.83 -20.73 -11.81
C ASN A 127 0.96 -19.48 -11.94
N PHE A 128 1.01 -18.60 -10.94
CA PHE A 128 0.29 -17.33 -10.94
C PHE A 128 1.14 -16.24 -11.62
N LYS A 129 0.47 -15.28 -12.25
CA LYS A 129 1.09 -14.03 -12.68
C LYS A 129 1.51 -13.23 -11.44
N LYS A 130 2.80 -12.94 -11.31
CA LYS A 130 3.27 -11.94 -10.35
C LYS A 130 2.68 -10.56 -10.70
N PRO A 131 2.44 -9.68 -9.72
CA PRO A 131 2.13 -8.28 -10.03
C PRO A 131 3.20 -7.74 -10.95
N LYS A 132 2.79 -7.01 -11.99
CA LYS A 132 3.77 -6.40 -12.89
C LYS A 132 4.59 -5.46 -12.04
N ASN A 133 5.85 -5.84 -11.85
CA ASN A 133 6.88 -4.96 -11.33
C ASN A 133 6.76 -3.67 -12.14
N GLN A 134 6.24 -2.61 -11.53
CA GLN A 134 6.42 -1.26 -12.06
C GLN A 134 7.90 -0.94 -11.89
N ILE A 135 8.77 -1.59 -12.66
CA ILE A 135 10.21 -1.38 -12.58
C ILE A 135 10.68 -1.00 -13.99
N TYR A 136 11.32 0.17 -14.06
CA TYR A 136 12.67 0.40 -14.61
C TYR A 136 12.86 1.79 -15.22
N ILE A 137 11.79 2.50 -15.60
CA ILE A 137 11.92 3.93 -15.99
C ILE A 137 12.19 4.82 -14.76
N PHE A 138 11.89 4.31 -13.56
CA PHE A 138 11.96 5.08 -12.31
C PHE A 138 13.26 4.98 -11.51
N GLN A 139 14.24 4.14 -11.82
CA GLN A 139 15.48 4.17 -11.05
C GLN A 139 16.35 5.37 -11.46
N LEU A 140 16.41 5.70 -12.75
CA LEU A 140 17.19 6.84 -13.25
C LEU A 140 16.52 8.19 -12.99
N PHE A 141 15.18 8.23 -12.93
CA PHE A 141 14.38 9.44 -12.69
C PHE A 141 13.54 9.37 -11.39
N LYS A 142 13.92 8.53 -10.42
CA LYS A 142 13.18 8.35 -9.15
C LYS A 142 12.95 9.67 -8.44
N PHE A 143 14.00 10.48 -8.40
CA PHE A 143 14.00 11.78 -7.75
C PHE A 143 13.01 12.73 -8.42
N LEU A 144 13.07 12.86 -9.74
CA LEU A 144 12.17 13.72 -10.50
C LEU A 144 10.72 13.25 -10.43
N TYR A 145 10.46 11.94 -10.52
CA TYR A 145 9.11 11.41 -10.44
C TYR A 145 8.47 11.54 -9.06
N GLU A 146 9.21 11.20 -7.99
CA GLU A 146 8.70 11.36 -6.62
C GLU A 146 8.46 12.83 -6.28
N GLN A 147 9.30 13.75 -6.76
CA GLN A 147 9.12 15.18 -6.57
C GLN A 147 7.97 15.74 -7.41
N VAL A 148 7.75 15.24 -8.63
CA VAL A 148 6.75 15.78 -9.56
C VAL A 148 5.36 15.17 -9.32
N ILE A 149 5.21 13.85 -9.32
CA ILE A 149 3.88 13.21 -9.23
C ILE A 149 3.23 13.36 -7.86
N LYS A 150 3.99 13.21 -6.75
CA LYS A 150 3.46 13.50 -5.39
C LYS A 150 2.98 14.95 -5.25
N ARG A 151 3.61 15.88 -6.00
CA ARG A 151 3.22 17.30 -6.03
C ARG A 151 2.10 17.61 -7.04
N VAL A 152 1.92 16.81 -8.10
CA VAL A 152 0.95 17.08 -9.19
C VAL A 152 -0.44 16.51 -8.88
N PHE A 153 -0.55 15.29 -8.36
CA PHE A 153 -1.84 14.73 -7.92
C PHE A 153 -2.21 15.24 -6.52
N ILE A 154 -2.68 16.48 -6.48
CA ILE A 154 -3.15 17.12 -5.25
C ILE A 154 -4.58 16.65 -5.01
N GLN A 155 -4.72 15.55 -4.27
CA GLN A 155 -5.96 15.25 -3.59
C GLN A 155 -6.14 16.25 -2.44
N VAL A 156 -7.33 16.85 -2.39
CA VAL A 156 -7.75 17.87 -1.44
C VAL A 156 -8.79 17.23 -0.52
N ILE A 157 -8.65 17.44 0.79
CA ILE A 157 -9.70 17.10 1.76
C ILE A 157 -10.76 18.21 1.71
N GLU A 158 -12.01 17.82 1.56
CA GLU A 158 -13.17 18.70 1.54
C GLU A 158 -14.12 18.30 2.67
N PHE A 159 -14.50 19.28 3.50
CA PHE A 159 -15.41 19.06 4.63
C PHE A 159 -16.82 19.50 4.26
N ASP A 160 -17.79 18.60 4.36
CA ASP A 160 -19.20 18.92 4.27
C ASP A 160 -19.68 19.51 5.61
N LEU A 161 -19.78 20.85 5.64
CA LEU A 161 -20.18 21.61 6.82
C LEU A 161 -21.63 21.34 7.27
N SER A 162 -22.47 20.82 6.38
CA SER A 162 -23.87 20.48 6.72
C SER A 162 -23.93 19.21 7.56
N LYS A 163 -23.03 18.25 7.27
CA LYS A 163 -22.92 16.95 7.94
C LYS A 163 -22.00 16.99 9.17
N CYS A 164 -20.93 17.78 9.12
CA CYS A 164 -19.93 17.82 10.18
C CYS A 164 -20.54 18.28 11.52
N LYS A 165 -20.30 17.49 12.58
CA LYS A 165 -20.72 17.80 13.96
C LYS A 165 -19.57 18.26 14.87
N LEU A 166 -18.37 18.45 14.33
CA LEU A 166 -17.16 18.82 15.07
C LEU A 166 -16.87 17.90 16.28
N CYS A 167 -17.12 16.59 16.13
CA CYS A 167 -16.97 15.57 17.19
C CYS A 167 -15.51 15.21 17.56
N ALA A 168 -14.52 15.89 16.98
CA ALA A 168 -13.09 15.69 17.21
C ALA A 168 -12.44 14.39 16.73
N ILE A 169 -13.21 13.39 16.30
CA ILE A 169 -12.67 12.07 15.93
C ILE A 169 -11.59 12.17 14.85
N CYS A 170 -11.78 12.99 13.81
CA CYS A 170 -10.84 13.07 12.69
C CYS A 170 -9.49 13.69 13.06
N TRP A 171 -9.44 14.74 13.89
CA TRP A 171 -8.18 15.38 14.28
C TRP A 171 -7.49 14.67 15.46
N LYS A 172 -8.26 14.06 16.39
CA LYS A 172 -7.69 13.24 17.46
C LYS A 172 -7.04 11.95 16.95
N ASN A 173 -7.54 11.39 15.86
CA ASN A 173 -7.04 10.13 15.28
C ASN A 173 -6.22 10.34 14.01
N CYS A 174 -5.82 11.57 13.68
CA CYS A 174 -5.00 11.81 12.50
C CYS A 174 -3.58 11.26 12.72
N PRO A 175 -3.14 10.21 12.01
CA PRO A 175 -1.84 9.58 12.29
C PRO A 175 -0.66 10.49 11.96
N ALA A 176 -0.86 11.43 11.04
CA ALA A 176 0.11 12.42 10.61
C ALA A 176 -0.04 13.77 11.32
N GLN A 177 -0.96 13.88 12.29
CA GLN A 177 -1.23 15.13 13.03
C GLN A 177 -1.52 16.33 12.11
N ALA A 178 -2.10 16.06 10.94
CA ALA A 178 -2.34 17.04 9.90
C ALA A 178 -3.72 17.71 9.99
N LEU A 179 -4.50 17.39 11.03
CA LEU A 179 -5.80 17.98 11.29
C LEU A 179 -5.80 18.55 12.71
N SER A 180 -6.41 19.71 12.87
CA SER A 180 -6.56 20.42 14.14
C SER A 180 -8.01 20.89 14.34
N PRO A 181 -8.43 21.18 15.58
CA PRO A 181 -9.72 21.82 15.83
C PRO A 181 -9.88 23.11 15.01
N PRO A 182 -11.10 23.47 14.58
CA PRO A 182 -11.34 24.80 14.01
C PRO A 182 -11.05 25.90 15.03
N LYS A 183 -10.83 27.13 14.55
CA LYS A 183 -10.74 28.34 15.39
C LYS A 183 -11.91 28.50 16.35
N GLU A 184 -13.10 28.11 15.92
CA GLU A 184 -14.32 28.12 16.72
C GLU A 184 -15.06 26.79 16.58
N LEU A 185 -15.48 26.21 17.71
CA LEU A 185 -16.31 25.01 17.76
C LEU A 185 -17.79 25.34 17.48
N LYS A 186 -18.06 25.90 16.31
CA LYS A 186 -19.38 26.38 15.88
C LYS A 186 -19.78 25.78 14.53
N ARG A 187 -21.08 25.51 14.35
CA ARG A 187 -21.62 25.03 13.07
C ARG A 187 -21.27 26.01 11.94
N GLY A 188 -20.79 25.47 10.82
CA GLY A 188 -20.26 26.27 9.70
C GLY A 188 -18.72 26.37 9.67
N TYR A 189 -18.03 25.90 10.71
CA TYR A 189 -16.57 25.78 10.70
C TYR A 189 -16.15 24.34 10.37
N ALA A 190 -15.01 24.19 9.72
CA ALA A 190 -14.37 22.89 9.43
C ALA A 190 -13.06 22.76 10.23
N PRO A 191 -12.64 21.52 10.56
CA PRO A 191 -11.30 21.26 11.07
C PRO A 191 -10.22 21.89 10.19
N GLU A 192 -9.19 22.44 10.83
CA GLU A 192 -8.06 22.99 10.11
C GLU A 192 -7.22 21.85 9.53
N TRP A 193 -6.84 21.98 8.25
CA TRP A 193 -6.09 20.94 7.53
C TRP A 193 -4.74 21.46 7.05
N ASP A 194 -3.68 20.88 7.61
CA ASP A 194 -2.32 21.07 7.15
C ASP A 194 -2.04 20.14 5.95
N LYS A 195 -1.86 20.76 4.78
CA LYS A 195 -1.63 20.04 3.52
C LYS A 195 -0.22 19.48 3.41
N GLU A 196 0.74 20.02 4.14
CA GLU A 196 2.14 19.62 4.08
C GLU A 196 2.36 18.38 4.94
N SER A 197 1.82 18.38 6.16
CA SER A 197 1.85 17.20 7.04
C SER A 197 0.91 16.08 6.59
N CYS A 198 -0.12 16.36 5.79
CA CYS A 198 -1.12 15.34 5.43
C CYS A 198 -0.62 14.29 4.43
N ILE A 199 -0.63 13.05 4.87
CA ILE A 199 -0.18 11.87 4.11
C ILE A 199 -1.27 11.24 3.23
N LYS A 200 -2.49 11.79 3.25
CA LYS A 200 -3.64 11.32 2.46
C LYS A 200 -3.98 9.84 2.72
N CYS A 201 -3.99 9.46 3.99
CA CYS A 201 -4.28 8.10 4.44
C CYS A 201 -5.77 7.73 4.51
N TYR A 202 -6.67 8.68 4.25
CA TYR A 202 -8.14 8.51 4.33
C TYR A 202 -8.72 8.23 5.73
N CYS A 203 -7.90 8.06 6.78
CA CYS A 203 -8.37 7.79 8.15
C CYS A 203 -9.42 8.79 8.66
N CYS A 204 -9.30 10.07 8.29
CA CYS A 204 -10.27 11.08 8.70
C CYS A 204 -11.66 10.80 8.12
N ALA A 205 -11.75 10.41 6.84
CA ALA A 205 -13.01 10.05 6.20
C ALA A 205 -13.55 8.71 6.74
N GLU A 206 -12.67 7.72 6.92
CA GLU A 206 -13.03 6.41 7.45
C GLU A 206 -13.62 6.49 8.87
N PHE A 207 -13.05 7.31 9.76
CA PHE A 207 -13.59 7.49 11.11
C PHE A 207 -14.68 8.53 11.23
N CYS A 208 -15.10 9.20 10.15
CA CYS A 208 -16.14 10.20 10.27
C CYS A 208 -17.51 9.51 10.34
N PRO A 209 -18.19 9.47 11.51
CA PRO A 209 -19.50 8.81 11.62
C PRO A 209 -20.62 9.58 10.91
N HIS A 210 -20.31 10.77 10.39
CA HIS A 210 -21.24 11.65 9.70
C HIS A 210 -20.93 11.76 8.20
N GLU A 211 -19.93 11.01 7.70
CA GLU A 211 -19.53 11.03 6.28
C GLU A 211 -19.27 12.46 5.77
N ALA A 212 -18.71 13.31 6.66
CA ALA A 212 -18.55 14.74 6.41
C ALA A 212 -17.22 15.09 5.74
N ILE A 213 -16.43 14.10 5.30
CA ILE A 213 -15.08 14.31 4.77
C ILE A 213 -14.95 13.57 3.45
N ASN A 214 -14.66 14.33 2.38
CA ASN A 214 -14.49 13.83 1.03
C ASN A 214 -13.08 14.11 0.51
N PHE A 215 -12.62 13.28 -0.43
CA PHE A 215 -11.35 13.47 -1.13
C PHE A 215 -11.61 13.83 -2.58
N ARG A 216 -11.14 15.01 -3.01
CA ARG A 216 -11.32 15.50 -4.37
C ARG A 216 -9.99 15.71 -5.07
N ILE A 217 -9.92 15.30 -6.34
CA ILE A 217 -8.77 15.56 -7.19
C ILE A 217 -8.88 16.98 -7.77
N ASN A 218 -7.88 17.82 -7.55
CA ASN A 218 -7.85 19.18 -8.12
C ASN A 218 -7.39 19.16 -9.59
N LYS A 219 -8.32 18.86 -10.50
CA LYS A 219 -8.08 18.78 -11.96
C LYS A 219 -7.44 20.05 -12.56
N ARG A 220 -7.80 21.24 -12.06
CA ARG A 220 -7.25 22.52 -12.56
C ARG A 220 -5.76 22.70 -12.19
N LYS A 221 -5.37 22.39 -10.95
CA LYS A 221 -3.95 22.44 -10.55
C LYS A 221 -3.11 21.38 -11.25
N ILE A 222 -3.69 20.22 -11.51
CA ILE A 222 -3.07 19.16 -12.33
C ILE A 222 -2.77 19.70 -13.72
N PHE A 223 -3.78 20.23 -14.42
CA PHE A 223 -3.63 20.79 -15.76
C PHE A 223 -2.56 21.90 -15.81
N LEU A 224 -2.61 22.85 -14.87
CA LEU A 224 -1.64 23.95 -14.83
C LEU A 224 -0.19 23.47 -14.60
N LYS A 225 0.01 22.48 -13.73
CA LYS A 225 1.35 21.92 -13.50
C LYS A 225 1.87 21.13 -14.70
N PHE A 226 1.00 20.38 -15.38
CA PHE A 226 1.36 19.70 -16.63
C PHE A 226 1.70 20.70 -17.73
N PHE A 227 0.95 21.79 -17.84
CA PHE A 227 1.22 22.87 -18.79
C PHE A 227 2.57 23.55 -18.55
N ILE A 228 2.88 23.90 -17.30
CA ILE A 228 4.17 24.51 -16.92
C ILE A 228 5.33 23.54 -17.17
N LEU A 229 5.18 22.26 -16.83
CA LEU A 229 6.20 21.24 -17.07
C LEU A 229 6.48 21.07 -18.58
N ALA A 230 5.43 21.06 -19.41
CA ALA A 230 5.57 20.99 -20.86
C ALA A 230 6.28 22.22 -21.44
N LEU A 231 6.01 23.42 -20.93
CA LEU A 231 6.72 24.66 -21.28
C LEU A 231 8.21 24.58 -20.94
N ILE A 232 8.56 24.13 -19.73
CA ILE A 232 9.96 24.00 -19.29
C ILE A 232 10.72 22.99 -20.17
N LEU A 233 10.10 21.85 -20.46
CA LEU A 233 10.70 20.83 -21.33
C LEU A 233 10.87 21.34 -22.78
N GLY A 234 9.87 22.04 -23.31
CA GLY A 234 9.96 22.66 -24.63
C GLY A 234 11.06 23.71 -24.74
N ILE A 235 11.19 24.59 -23.74
CA ILE A 235 12.27 25.58 -23.66
C ILE A 235 13.64 24.90 -23.57
N SER A 236 13.76 23.81 -22.80
CA SER A 236 15.01 23.07 -22.66
C SER A 236 15.47 22.41 -23.98
N GLN A 237 14.53 21.89 -24.77
CA GLN A 237 14.81 21.31 -26.09
C GLN A 237 15.25 22.37 -27.10
N ILE A 238 14.64 23.55 -27.08
CA ILE A 238 15.03 24.69 -27.93
C ILE A 238 16.43 25.17 -27.56
N SER A 239 16.76 25.28 -26.27
CA SER A 239 18.10 25.68 -25.82
C SER A 239 19.18 24.64 -26.18
N LEU A 240 18.87 23.35 -26.12
CA LEU A 240 19.78 22.28 -26.50
C LEU A 240 20.02 22.28 -28.02
N PHE A 241 18.97 22.52 -28.81
CA PHE A 241 19.07 22.64 -30.26
C PHE A 241 19.92 23.86 -30.67
N LEU A 242 19.73 25.01 -30.02
CA LEU A 242 20.55 26.21 -30.24
C LEU A 242 22.02 25.99 -29.84
N MET A 243 22.29 25.31 -28.73
CA MET A 243 23.64 24.95 -28.29
C MET A 243 24.33 23.99 -29.27
N LEU A 244 23.63 22.97 -29.77
CA LEU A 244 24.16 22.04 -30.78
C LEU A 244 24.36 22.73 -32.14
N SER A 245 23.49 23.68 -32.50
CA SER A 245 23.63 24.51 -33.69
C SER A 245 24.83 25.46 -33.62
N LEU A 246 25.16 25.97 -32.43
CA LEU A 246 26.32 26.85 -32.21
C LEU A 246 27.63 26.07 -32.06
N ALA A 247 27.58 24.82 -31.61
CA ALA A 247 28.75 23.94 -31.47
C ALA A 247 29.19 23.28 -32.80
N ASN A 248 28.36 23.35 -33.85
CA ASN A 248 28.65 22.85 -35.20
C ASN A 248 29.07 23.98 -36.18
N ILE A 249 29.49 25.14 -35.66
CA ILE A 249 30.11 26.26 -36.39
C ILE A 249 31.53 26.43 -35.86
#